data_AF-A0A7W1L883-F1
#
_entry.id   AF-A0A7W1L883-F1
#
_cell.length_a   1.000
_cell.length_b   1.000
_cell.length_c   1.000
_cell.angle_alpha   90.00
_cell.angle_beta   90.00
_cell.angle_gamma   90.00
#
_symmetry.space_group_name_H-M   'P 1'
#
loop_
_entity.id
_entity.type
_entity.pdbx_description
1 polymer ?
#
loop_
_entity_poly.entity_id
_entity_poly.type
_entity_poly.pdbx_seq_one_letter_code
_entity_poly.pdbx_strand_id
1 'polypeptide(L)'
;ELAACNPAVRNRQALADHGYAVAVVDVAFDGAPWNYADMLEVVRYLQARDQVPTWAIGGSTATQSTVDLVARLPLANGLGAVFYSNENFTAAQAALITRPSLVVYHPSDSRNRGAALFNALTSAPAKQQVPLTGGNNSGCAGYHTLNGLNGPFLAAIFGFIDLHNPTLVYTPLGQSASAVAVEYYNVALDHYFLTHLANEIAILDAGVTIKGWARTLQSFKVYPAAQTGTSPVCRYYIPPNKGDSHFYGRGTAECDATGRANPSFVNEDPQFFHVLLPSAGACPAGTIAVYRVFSNRADANHRYLVSRSLRDQMVGRAWLAEGDGPDLVVMCAPA
;
A
#
# COMPACT_ATOMS: atom_id res chain seq x y z
N GLU A 1 -10.45 4.81 -29.18
CA GLU A 1 -9.58 5.96 -29.52
C GLU A 1 -8.73 6.46 -28.34
N LEU A 2 -9.26 6.60 -27.11
CA LEU A 2 -8.50 7.09 -25.94
C LEU A 2 -7.29 6.23 -25.55
N ALA A 3 -7.36 4.90 -25.68
CA ALA A 3 -6.24 3.99 -25.39
C ALA A 3 -5.01 4.20 -26.29
N ALA A 4 -5.21 4.67 -27.53
CA ALA A 4 -4.11 4.97 -28.45
C ALA A 4 -3.34 6.24 -28.08
N CYS A 5 -3.96 7.13 -27.30
CA CYS A 5 -3.34 8.36 -26.84
C CYS A 5 -2.48 8.17 -25.59
N ASN A 6 -2.76 7.18 -24.74
CA ASN A 6 -1.96 6.94 -23.55
C ASN A 6 -0.55 6.41 -23.94
N PRO A 7 0.55 7.07 -23.51
CA PRO A 7 1.90 6.68 -23.91
C PRO A 7 2.32 5.31 -23.39
N ALA A 8 1.89 4.89 -22.20
CA ALA A 8 2.18 3.55 -21.69
C ALA A 8 1.41 2.48 -22.49
N VAL A 9 0.12 2.71 -22.75
CA VAL A 9 -0.74 1.74 -23.45
C VAL A 9 -0.36 1.59 -24.92
N ARG A 10 -0.10 2.70 -25.63
CA ARG A 10 0.24 2.65 -27.06
C ARG A 10 1.61 2.03 -27.31
N ASN A 11 2.52 2.10 -26.33
CA ASN A 11 3.85 1.51 -26.42
C ASN A 11 3.96 0.14 -25.69
N ARG A 12 2.85 -0.46 -25.26
CA ARG A 12 2.85 -1.75 -24.54
C ARG A 12 3.56 -2.88 -25.29
N GLN A 13 3.45 -2.91 -26.62
CA GLN A 13 4.13 -3.92 -27.42
C GLN A 13 5.64 -3.71 -27.39
N ALA A 14 6.13 -2.47 -27.52
CA ALA A 14 7.55 -2.18 -27.43
C ALA A 14 8.13 -2.50 -26.03
N LEU A 15 7.35 -2.27 -24.96
CA LEU A 15 7.72 -2.71 -23.60
C LEU A 15 7.86 -4.24 -23.52
N ALA A 16 6.94 -4.98 -24.14
CA ALA A 16 6.99 -6.44 -24.20
C ALA A 16 8.15 -6.95 -25.08
N ASP A 17 8.39 -6.31 -26.22
CA ASP A 17 9.50 -6.65 -27.13
C ASP A 17 10.87 -6.40 -26.49
N HIS A 18 10.96 -5.45 -25.55
CA HIS A 18 12.14 -5.22 -24.71
C HIS A 18 12.31 -6.28 -23.59
N GLY A 19 11.35 -7.17 -23.42
CA GLY A 19 11.42 -8.28 -22.47
C GLY A 19 10.67 -8.07 -21.15
N TYR A 20 9.80 -7.06 -21.05
CA TYR A 20 8.97 -6.86 -19.85
C TYR A 20 7.63 -7.61 -19.93
N ALA A 21 7.21 -8.18 -18.81
CA ALA A 21 5.82 -8.58 -18.64
C ALA A 21 4.95 -7.33 -18.43
N VAL A 22 3.97 -7.09 -19.31
CA VAL A 22 3.13 -5.88 -19.28
C VAL A 22 1.69 -6.24 -18.93
N ALA A 23 1.17 -5.65 -17.85
CA ALA A 23 -0.25 -5.60 -17.57
C ALA A 23 -0.76 -4.18 -17.74
N VAL A 24 -1.86 -4.03 -18.49
CA VAL A 24 -2.60 -2.77 -18.58
C VAL A 24 -3.83 -2.93 -17.68
N VAL A 25 -3.97 -2.03 -16.72
CA VAL A 25 -5.10 -2.05 -15.78
C VAL A 25 -6.14 -1.04 -16.25
N ASP A 26 -7.34 -1.55 -16.55
CA ASP A 26 -8.49 -0.71 -16.84
C ASP A 26 -9.10 -0.18 -15.54
N VAL A 27 -9.69 1.02 -15.61
CA VAL A 27 -10.47 1.57 -14.48
C VAL A 27 -11.68 0.67 -14.21
N ALA A 28 -11.89 0.30 -12.95
CA ALA A 28 -13.06 -0.45 -12.52
C ALA A 28 -14.36 0.31 -12.86
N PHE A 29 -15.41 -0.45 -13.17
CA PHE A 29 -16.70 0.05 -13.69
C PHE A 29 -17.53 0.83 -12.65
N ASP A 30 -17.06 0.95 -11.41
CA ASP A 30 -17.76 1.56 -10.28
C ASP A 30 -17.63 3.09 -10.23
N GLY A 31 -16.94 3.70 -11.19
CA GLY A 31 -16.80 5.15 -11.29
C GLY A 31 -15.83 5.75 -10.27
N ALA A 32 -15.14 4.92 -9.48
CA ALA A 32 -14.02 5.33 -8.66
C ALA A 32 -12.74 5.20 -9.50
N PRO A 33 -12.12 6.31 -9.95
CA PRO A 33 -10.88 6.23 -10.67
C PRO A 33 -9.81 5.70 -9.69
N TRP A 34 -9.42 4.43 -9.87
CA TRP A 34 -8.24 3.77 -9.30
C TRP A 34 -8.36 3.36 -7.82
N ASN A 35 -8.94 2.17 -7.59
CA ASN A 35 -8.93 1.51 -6.28
C ASN A 35 -7.52 0.95 -5.97
N TYR A 36 -6.96 1.33 -4.82
CA TYR A 36 -5.67 0.82 -4.34
C TYR A 36 -5.66 -0.70 -4.20
N ALA A 37 -6.77 -1.31 -3.76
CA ALA A 37 -6.88 -2.75 -3.58
C ALA A 37 -6.75 -3.51 -4.91
N ASP A 38 -7.36 -2.99 -5.98
CA ASP A 38 -7.29 -3.60 -7.31
C ASP A 38 -5.87 -3.53 -7.88
N MET A 39 -5.21 -2.37 -7.73
CA MET A 39 -3.83 -2.18 -8.18
C MET A 39 -2.84 -3.03 -7.38
N LEU A 40 -3.05 -3.18 -6.07
CA LEU A 40 -2.28 -4.10 -5.23
C LEU A 40 -2.44 -5.56 -5.70
N GLU A 41 -3.66 -6.01 -6.01
CA GLU A 41 -3.88 -7.37 -6.47
C GLU A 41 -3.25 -7.64 -7.84
N VAL A 42 -3.24 -6.67 -8.76
CA VAL A 42 -2.51 -6.79 -10.03
C VAL A 42 -1.00 -6.95 -9.79
N VAL A 43 -0.42 -6.13 -8.92
CA VAL A 43 1.01 -6.25 -8.56
C VAL A 43 1.28 -7.62 -7.95
N ARG A 44 0.43 -8.08 -7.01
CA ARG A 44 0.55 -9.38 -6.37
C ARG A 44 0.45 -10.53 -7.37
N TYR A 45 -0.50 -10.48 -8.30
CA TYR A 45 -0.68 -11.49 -9.35
C TYR A 45 0.56 -11.60 -10.24
N LEU A 46 1.10 -10.47 -10.71
CA LEU A 46 2.29 -10.45 -11.56
C LEU A 46 3.53 -11.00 -10.82
N GLN A 47 3.72 -10.58 -9.58
CA GLN A 47 4.82 -11.05 -8.74
C GLN A 47 4.73 -12.55 -8.42
N ALA A 48 3.52 -13.07 -8.21
CA ALA A 48 3.29 -14.48 -7.92
C ALA A 48 3.44 -15.37 -9.15
N ARG A 49 3.01 -14.89 -10.34
CA ARG A 49 3.05 -15.68 -11.58
C ARG A 49 4.47 -15.84 -12.11
N ASP A 50 5.22 -14.74 -12.17
CA ASP A 50 6.46 -14.67 -12.95
C ASP A 50 7.73 -14.44 -12.10
N GLN A 51 7.60 -14.26 -10.79
CA GLN A 51 8.72 -13.98 -9.87
C GLN A 51 9.60 -12.78 -10.27
N VAL A 52 9.01 -11.77 -10.92
CA VAL A 52 9.74 -10.60 -11.41
C VAL A 52 9.51 -9.37 -10.51
N PRO A 53 10.54 -8.52 -10.33
CA PRO A 53 10.35 -7.17 -9.84
C PRO A 53 9.33 -6.43 -10.72
N THR A 54 8.51 -5.56 -10.11
CA THR A 54 7.40 -4.88 -10.80
C THR A 54 7.70 -3.40 -10.96
N TRP A 55 7.20 -2.76 -12.00
CA TRP A 55 7.28 -1.31 -12.16
C TRP A 55 5.89 -0.73 -12.39
N ALA A 56 5.48 0.21 -11.55
CA ALA A 56 4.23 0.94 -11.76
C ALA A 56 4.48 2.09 -12.73
N ILE A 57 3.75 2.14 -13.85
CA ILE A 57 3.83 3.22 -14.84
C ILE A 57 2.52 4.00 -14.83
N GLY A 58 2.55 5.29 -14.48
CA GLY A 58 1.35 6.10 -14.42
C GLY A 58 1.60 7.61 -14.51
N GLY A 59 0.59 8.33 -14.99
CA GLY A 59 0.74 9.72 -15.38
C GLY A 59 -0.59 10.40 -15.66
N SER A 60 -0.57 11.70 -15.99
CA SER A 60 -1.79 12.50 -16.17
C SER A 60 -2.73 12.35 -14.95
N THR A 61 -4.00 12.03 -15.16
CA THR A 61 -5.00 11.84 -14.11
C THR A 61 -4.73 10.64 -13.19
N ALA A 62 -3.88 9.69 -13.60
CA ALA A 62 -3.47 8.55 -12.75
C ALA A 62 -2.29 8.87 -11.82
N THR A 63 -1.78 10.11 -11.83
CA THR A 63 -0.61 10.51 -11.03
C THR A 63 -0.81 10.24 -9.54
N GLN A 64 -1.91 10.75 -8.95
CA GLN A 64 -2.20 10.60 -7.53
C GLN A 64 -2.25 9.13 -7.12
N SER A 65 -2.97 8.31 -7.89
CA SER A 65 -3.14 6.88 -7.62
C SER A 65 -1.82 6.11 -7.74
N THR A 66 -0.98 6.47 -8.70
CA THR A 66 0.36 5.88 -8.84
C THR A 66 1.26 6.29 -7.67
N VAL A 67 1.19 7.55 -7.23
CA VAL A 67 1.90 8.01 -6.04
C VAL A 67 1.43 7.26 -4.79
N ASP A 68 0.12 7.13 -4.58
CA ASP A 68 -0.45 6.40 -3.44
C ASP A 68 -0.06 4.92 -3.46
N LEU A 69 -0.15 4.25 -4.61
CA LEU A 69 0.26 2.85 -4.76
C LEU A 69 1.73 2.65 -4.38
N VAL A 70 2.62 3.42 -5.02
CA VAL A 70 4.07 3.28 -4.84
C VAL A 70 4.50 3.67 -3.42
N ALA A 71 3.84 4.67 -2.82
CA ALA A 71 4.13 5.12 -1.46
C ALA A 71 3.65 4.17 -0.37
N ARG A 72 2.58 3.40 -0.60
CA ARG A 72 1.92 2.56 0.43
C ARG A 72 2.33 1.09 0.37
N LEU A 73 2.72 0.58 -0.80
CA LEU A 73 3.08 -0.83 -0.92
C LEU A 73 4.28 -1.18 -0.02
N PRO A 74 4.28 -2.35 0.65
CA PRO A 74 5.42 -2.81 1.44
C PRO A 74 6.73 -2.85 0.62
N LEU A 75 7.85 -2.42 1.22
CA LEU A 75 9.18 -2.46 0.56
C LEU A 75 9.60 -3.86 0.11
N ALA A 76 9.09 -4.91 0.78
CA ALA A 76 9.30 -6.30 0.39
C ALA A 76 8.79 -6.61 -1.02
N ASN A 77 7.79 -5.85 -1.48
CA ASN A 77 7.31 -5.91 -2.86
C ASN A 77 8.32 -5.11 -3.69
N GLY A 78 9.25 -5.80 -4.35
CA GLY A 78 10.29 -5.20 -5.22
C GLY A 78 9.67 -4.41 -6.37
N LEU A 79 9.29 -3.16 -6.11
CA LEU A 79 8.55 -2.30 -7.03
C LEU A 79 9.21 -0.94 -7.20
N GLY A 80 9.46 -0.55 -8.45
CA GLY A 80 9.90 0.79 -8.86
C GLY A 80 8.74 1.59 -9.49
N ALA A 81 9.00 2.86 -9.81
CA ALA A 81 8.00 3.75 -10.38
C ALA A 81 8.49 4.48 -11.63
N VAL A 82 7.59 4.62 -12.60
CA VAL A 82 7.72 5.53 -13.74
C VAL A 82 6.52 6.45 -13.75
N PHE A 83 6.80 7.74 -13.66
CA PHE A 83 5.84 8.81 -13.72
C PHE A 83 5.93 9.51 -15.07
N TYR A 84 4.79 9.88 -15.66
CA TYR A 84 4.80 10.73 -16.84
C TYR A 84 3.75 11.84 -16.84
N SER A 85 4.07 13.00 -17.44
CA SER A 85 3.16 14.14 -17.63
C SER A 85 2.22 14.38 -16.43
N ASN A 86 2.82 14.58 -15.26
CA ASN A 86 2.14 14.40 -13.99
C ASN A 86 1.19 15.55 -13.66
N GLU A 87 0.05 15.26 -13.04
CA GLU A 87 -0.92 16.28 -12.62
C GLU A 87 -1.01 16.35 -11.10
N ASN A 88 -2.16 16.02 -10.52
CA ASN A 88 -2.41 16.16 -9.08
C ASN A 88 -1.60 15.12 -8.28
N PHE A 89 -0.85 15.61 -7.29
CA PHE A 89 -0.20 14.85 -6.22
C PHE A 89 0.03 15.78 -5.03
N THR A 90 0.26 15.21 -3.83
CA THR A 90 0.77 15.97 -2.69
C THR A 90 2.26 15.72 -2.50
N ALA A 91 3.02 16.77 -2.17
CA ALA A 91 4.45 16.64 -1.90
C ALA A 91 4.72 15.71 -0.70
N ALA A 92 3.82 15.71 0.29
CA ALA A 92 3.91 14.83 1.46
C ALA A 92 3.82 13.35 1.06
N GLN A 93 2.87 12.96 0.20
CA GLN A 93 2.76 11.57 -0.26
C GLN A 93 3.92 11.19 -1.18
N ALA A 94 4.34 12.07 -2.09
CA ALA A 94 5.49 11.82 -2.95
C ALA A 94 6.79 11.62 -2.14
N ALA A 95 6.95 12.34 -1.02
CA ALA A 95 8.08 12.17 -0.12
C ALA A 95 8.12 10.80 0.58
N LEU A 96 7.01 10.05 0.60
CA LEU A 96 6.96 8.69 1.17
C LEU A 96 7.49 7.62 0.21
N ILE A 97 7.71 7.96 -1.07
CA ILE A 97 8.21 7.02 -2.06
C ILE A 97 9.68 6.72 -1.78
N THR A 98 9.92 5.51 -1.29
CA THR A 98 11.24 4.96 -0.92
C THR A 98 11.78 3.98 -1.96
N ARG A 99 11.40 4.20 -3.23
CA ARG A 99 11.64 3.28 -4.36
C ARG A 99 12.29 4.01 -5.54
N PRO A 100 13.11 3.33 -6.37
CA PRO A 100 13.64 3.91 -7.59
C PRO A 100 12.53 4.50 -8.46
N SER A 101 12.66 5.78 -8.84
CA SER A 101 11.59 6.54 -9.48
C SER A 101 12.07 7.37 -10.67
N LEU A 102 11.49 7.14 -11.84
CA LEU A 102 11.70 7.92 -13.05
C LEU A 102 10.55 8.92 -13.24
N VAL A 103 10.83 10.15 -13.67
CA VAL A 103 9.83 11.15 -14.05
C VAL A 103 10.09 11.65 -15.48
N VAL A 104 9.18 11.37 -16.42
CA VAL A 104 9.31 11.75 -17.84
C VAL A 104 8.24 12.77 -18.21
N TYR A 105 8.60 13.91 -18.78
CA TYR A 105 7.60 14.92 -19.13
C TYR A 105 8.06 15.81 -20.27
N HIS A 106 7.11 16.53 -20.88
CA HIS A 106 7.45 17.59 -21.83
C HIS A 106 7.39 18.97 -21.14
N PRO A 107 8.45 19.79 -21.14
CA PRO A 107 8.46 21.08 -20.45
C PRO A 107 7.41 22.08 -20.94
N SER A 108 6.98 21.97 -22.20
CA SER A 108 5.92 22.81 -22.77
C SER A 108 4.49 22.28 -22.52
N ASP A 109 4.33 21.18 -21.79
CA ASP A 109 3.02 20.78 -21.29
C ASP A 109 2.65 21.62 -20.07
N SER A 110 1.69 22.53 -20.24
CA SER A 110 1.24 23.45 -19.18
C SER A 110 0.51 22.76 -18.03
N ARG A 111 0.05 21.51 -18.21
CA ARG A 111 -0.62 20.73 -17.16
C ARG A 111 0.39 19.95 -16.32
N ASN A 112 1.56 19.67 -16.88
CA ASN A 112 2.55 18.82 -16.25
C ASN A 112 3.20 19.49 -15.02
N ARG A 113 3.32 18.70 -13.97
CA ARG A 113 3.96 19.01 -12.69
C ARG A 113 5.14 18.08 -12.42
N GLY A 114 5.69 17.42 -13.45
CA GLY A 114 6.79 16.44 -13.33
C GLY A 114 8.02 16.96 -12.59
N ALA A 115 8.46 18.20 -12.87
CA ALA A 115 9.58 18.81 -12.14
C ALA A 115 9.28 18.97 -10.64
N ALA A 116 8.03 19.31 -10.29
CA ALA A 116 7.60 19.41 -8.89
C ALA A 116 7.52 18.04 -8.23
N LEU A 117 7.06 17.01 -8.95
CA LEU A 117 7.03 15.64 -8.45
C LEU A 117 8.45 15.14 -8.17
N PHE A 118 9.37 15.33 -9.12
CA PHE A 118 10.78 14.96 -8.97
C PHE A 118 11.42 15.60 -7.72
N ASN A 119 11.14 16.87 -7.47
CA ASN A 119 11.62 17.56 -6.27
C ASN A 119 11.01 16.99 -4.99
N ALA A 120 9.74 16.58 -5.02
CA ALA A 120 9.04 15.99 -3.88
C ALA A 120 9.44 14.54 -3.55
N LEU A 121 10.06 13.81 -4.49
CA LEU A 121 10.62 12.46 -4.27
C LEU A 121 11.88 12.52 -3.38
N THR A 122 11.77 12.98 -2.14
CA THR A 122 12.92 13.20 -1.25
C THR A 122 13.49 11.92 -0.66
N SER A 123 12.69 10.86 -0.56
CA SER A 123 13.10 9.57 0.03
C SER A 123 13.44 8.50 -1.01
N ALA A 124 13.37 8.83 -2.31
CA ALA A 124 13.65 7.86 -3.37
C ALA A 124 15.17 7.55 -3.40
N PRO A 125 15.60 6.28 -3.29
CA PRO A 125 17.02 5.90 -3.24
C PRO A 125 17.74 6.16 -4.56
N ALA A 126 16.99 6.13 -5.67
CA ALA A 126 17.42 6.57 -6.97
C ALA A 126 16.26 7.32 -7.64
N LYS A 127 16.56 8.48 -8.22
CA LYS A 127 15.56 9.21 -9.01
C LYS A 127 16.20 9.90 -10.20
N GLN A 128 15.46 9.92 -11.30
CA GLN A 128 15.84 10.62 -12.52
C GLN A 128 14.63 11.37 -13.07
N GLN A 129 14.87 12.56 -13.62
CA GLN A 129 13.89 13.23 -14.47
C GLN A 129 14.41 13.35 -15.89
N VAL A 130 13.50 13.20 -16.85
CA VAL A 130 13.78 13.29 -18.28
C VAL A 130 12.80 14.26 -18.93
N PRO A 131 13.16 15.55 -19.02
CA PRO A 131 12.42 16.51 -19.84
C PRO A 131 12.65 16.19 -21.32
N LEU A 132 11.59 15.85 -22.04
CA LEU A 132 11.61 15.57 -23.47
C LEU A 132 11.46 16.83 -24.31
N THR A 133 12.07 16.85 -25.49
CA THR A 133 12.01 17.94 -26.45
C THR A 133 11.51 17.43 -27.81
N GLY A 134 10.81 18.28 -28.57
CA GLY A 134 10.26 17.95 -29.88
C GLY A 134 8.83 17.40 -29.80
N GLY A 135 8.44 16.55 -30.74
CA GLY A 135 7.08 16.00 -30.80
C GLY A 135 6.05 17.01 -31.32
N ASN A 136 4.78 16.69 -31.12
CA ASN A 136 3.65 17.43 -31.70
C ASN A 136 2.68 17.91 -30.62
N ASN A 137 2.34 19.20 -30.62
CA ASN A 137 1.33 19.76 -29.71
C ASN A 137 -0.11 19.67 -30.26
N SER A 138 -0.41 18.64 -31.03
CA SER A 138 -1.72 18.47 -31.68
C SER A 138 -2.11 16.99 -31.69
N GLY A 139 -3.41 16.70 -31.57
CA GLY A 139 -3.94 15.34 -31.42
C GLY A 139 -3.56 14.71 -30.07
N CYS A 140 -4.45 13.89 -29.50
CA CYS A 140 -4.20 13.19 -28.23
C CYS A 140 -3.73 14.11 -27.07
N ALA A 141 -4.24 15.34 -26.95
CA ALA A 141 -3.75 16.33 -25.97
C ALA A 141 -2.25 16.74 -26.12
N GLY A 142 -1.63 16.48 -27.27
CA GLY A 142 -0.35 17.05 -27.68
C GLY A 142 0.81 16.66 -26.77
N TYR A 143 1.52 17.66 -26.25
CA TYR A 143 2.66 17.45 -25.35
C TYR A 143 2.29 16.71 -24.07
N HIS A 144 1.03 16.82 -23.61
CA HIS A 144 0.59 16.15 -22.39
C HIS A 144 0.65 14.62 -22.49
N THR A 145 0.36 14.05 -23.66
CA THR A 145 0.53 12.60 -23.87
C THR A 145 1.86 12.25 -24.53
N LEU A 146 2.79 13.20 -24.61
CA LEU A 146 4.08 13.01 -25.28
C LEU A 146 3.89 12.60 -26.75
N ASN A 147 2.95 13.24 -27.45
CA ASN A 147 2.63 12.86 -28.82
C ASN A 147 3.84 13.06 -29.76
N GLY A 148 4.12 12.06 -30.60
CA GLY A 148 5.31 12.03 -31.46
C GLY A 148 6.63 11.72 -30.73
N LEU A 149 6.60 11.39 -29.43
CA LEU A 149 7.80 11.16 -28.60
C LEU A 149 7.91 9.72 -28.07
N ASN A 150 7.38 8.74 -28.80
CA ASN A 150 7.41 7.32 -28.39
C ASN A 150 8.82 6.80 -28.15
N GLY A 151 9.73 7.04 -29.10
CA GLY A 151 11.14 6.61 -28.98
C GLY A 151 11.83 7.19 -27.75
N PRO A 152 11.85 8.53 -27.58
CA PRO A 152 12.44 9.16 -26.40
C PRO A 152 11.78 8.72 -25.06
N PHE A 153 10.46 8.54 -25.04
CA PHE A 153 9.74 8.04 -23.87
C PHE A 153 10.18 6.62 -23.49
N LEU A 154 10.25 5.72 -24.47
CA LEU A 154 10.70 4.34 -24.25
C LEU A 154 12.16 4.27 -23.86
N ALA A 155 13.04 5.05 -24.50
CA ALA A 155 14.46 5.11 -24.16
C ALA A 155 14.68 5.53 -22.69
N ALA A 156 13.89 6.50 -22.19
CA ALA A 156 13.94 6.91 -20.80
C ALA A 156 13.51 5.77 -19.86
N ILE A 157 12.41 5.08 -20.19
CA ILE A 157 11.91 3.94 -19.41
C ILE A 157 12.92 2.81 -19.39
N PHE A 158 13.39 2.35 -20.54
CA PHE A 158 14.35 1.25 -20.67
C PHE A 158 15.64 1.58 -19.92
N GLY A 159 16.23 2.75 -20.19
CA GLY A 159 17.48 3.13 -19.54
C GLY A 159 17.39 3.18 -18.01
N PHE A 160 16.28 3.65 -17.45
CA PHE A 160 16.12 3.71 -16.00
C PHE A 160 15.76 2.35 -15.40
N ILE A 161 14.81 1.63 -16.00
CA ILE A 161 14.38 0.32 -15.50
C ILE A 161 15.56 -0.65 -15.58
N ASP A 162 16.23 -0.80 -16.72
CA ASP A 162 17.34 -1.75 -16.87
C ASP A 162 18.46 -1.48 -15.86
N LEU A 163 18.75 -0.20 -15.59
CA LEU A 163 19.77 0.20 -14.61
C LEU A 163 19.37 -0.13 -13.16
N HIS A 164 18.10 0.05 -12.81
CA HIS A 164 17.63 -0.02 -11.42
C HIS A 164 16.85 -1.29 -11.09
N ASN A 165 16.48 -2.11 -12.08
CA ASN A 165 15.76 -3.36 -11.87
C ASN A 165 16.52 -4.32 -10.93
N PRO A 166 17.87 -4.48 -11.04
CA PRO A 166 18.63 -5.29 -10.08
C PRO A 166 18.63 -4.75 -8.65
N THR A 167 18.31 -3.46 -8.45
CA THR A 167 18.23 -2.83 -7.12
C THR A 167 16.89 -3.05 -6.45
N LEU A 168 15.88 -3.53 -7.19
CA LEU A 168 14.62 -3.95 -6.61
C LEU A 168 14.86 -5.28 -5.89
N VAL A 169 15.03 -5.22 -4.57
CA VAL A 169 15.05 -6.40 -3.71
C VAL A 169 13.65 -7.02 -3.75
N TYR A 170 13.43 -7.91 -4.71
CA TYR A 170 12.28 -8.80 -4.72
C TYR A 170 12.56 -9.88 -3.68
N THR A 171 11.95 -9.76 -2.50
CA THR A 171 11.85 -10.91 -1.60
C THR A 171 10.63 -11.69 -2.04
N PRO A 172 10.77 -12.93 -2.54
CA PRO A 172 9.63 -13.71 -2.99
C PRO A 172 8.56 -13.74 -1.89
N LEU A 173 7.30 -13.51 -2.26
CA LEU A 173 6.13 -13.83 -1.44
C LEU A 173 6.09 -15.36 -1.29
N GLY A 174 6.96 -15.90 -0.44
CA GLY A 174 7.32 -17.32 -0.44
C GLY A 174 8.58 -17.68 0.33
N GLN A 175 9.31 -16.71 0.90
CA GLN A 175 10.37 -17.01 1.86
C GLN A 175 10.16 -16.22 3.16
N SER A 176 10.01 -16.98 4.25
CA SER A 176 9.76 -16.62 5.64
C SER A 176 10.40 -15.34 6.19
N ALA A 177 9.97 -14.17 5.77
CA ALA A 177 10.19 -12.93 6.51
C ALA A 177 8.86 -12.49 7.12
N SER A 178 8.65 -12.83 8.39
CA SER A 178 7.62 -12.15 9.18
C SER A 178 7.95 -10.66 9.27
N ALA A 179 6.96 -9.79 9.14
CA ALA A 179 7.07 -8.37 9.46
C ALA A 179 6.71 -8.15 10.95
N VAL A 180 7.19 -7.06 11.55
CA VAL A 180 6.83 -6.69 12.93
C VAL A 180 5.72 -5.65 12.89
N ALA A 181 4.53 -6.00 13.37
CA ALA A 181 3.45 -5.06 13.60
C ALA A 181 3.71 -4.31 14.92
N VAL A 182 3.82 -2.99 14.85
CA VAL A 182 4.15 -2.10 15.97
C VAL A 182 2.90 -1.36 16.43
N GLU A 183 2.67 -1.35 17.74
CA GLU A 183 1.56 -0.62 18.34
C GLU A 183 1.98 0.80 18.74
N TYR A 184 1.11 1.76 18.41
CA TYR A 184 1.18 3.16 18.80
C TYR A 184 -0.05 3.52 19.64
N TYR A 185 0.12 4.48 20.54
CA TYR A 185 -0.94 5.03 21.36
C TYR A 185 -1.00 6.55 21.22
N ASN A 186 -2.22 7.09 21.11
CA ASN A 186 -2.48 8.52 21.11
C ASN A 186 -3.22 8.92 22.39
N VAL A 187 -2.58 9.72 23.23
CA VAL A 187 -3.12 10.14 24.54
C VAL A 187 -4.37 11.01 24.40
N ALA A 188 -4.43 11.87 23.38
CA ALA A 188 -5.55 12.80 23.22
C ALA A 188 -6.84 12.08 22.81
N LEU A 189 -6.71 10.96 22.09
CA LEU A 189 -7.82 10.12 21.66
C LEU A 189 -8.08 8.93 22.60
N ASP A 190 -7.10 8.55 23.42
CA ASP A 190 -7.03 7.25 24.11
C ASP A 190 -7.24 6.08 23.12
N HIS A 191 -6.57 6.17 21.97
CA HIS A 191 -6.67 5.19 20.87
C HIS A 191 -5.35 4.48 20.63
N TYR A 192 -5.47 3.23 20.18
CA TYR A 192 -4.36 2.41 19.72
C TYR A 192 -4.41 2.26 18.20
N PHE A 193 -3.22 2.19 17.60
CA PHE A 193 -3.02 1.95 16.17
C PHE A 193 -1.94 0.90 15.97
N LEU A 194 -2.10 0.03 14.97
CA LEU A 194 -1.18 -1.06 14.68
C LEU A 194 -0.76 -1.04 13.21
N THR A 195 0.54 -1.08 12.94
CA THR A 195 1.01 -1.20 11.56
C THR A 195 2.31 -1.99 11.46
N HIS A 196 2.46 -2.74 10.36
CA HIS A 196 3.73 -3.35 9.96
C HIS A 196 4.39 -2.60 8.80
N LEU A 197 3.74 -1.57 8.25
CA LEU A 197 4.25 -0.83 7.11
C LEU A 197 5.34 0.15 7.55
N ALA A 198 6.54 0.00 6.98
CA ALA A 198 7.71 0.79 7.35
C ALA A 198 7.52 2.31 7.16
N ASN A 199 6.76 2.72 6.14
CA ASN A 199 6.46 4.13 5.88
C ASN A 199 5.53 4.73 6.96
N GLU A 200 4.47 4.03 7.35
CA GLU A 200 3.56 4.47 8.42
C GLU A 200 4.31 4.58 9.76
N ILE A 201 5.13 3.56 10.07
CA ILE A 201 6.03 3.56 11.23
C ILE A 201 6.93 4.81 11.22
N ALA A 202 7.59 5.09 10.10
CA ALA A 202 8.50 6.23 9.98
C ALA A 202 7.77 7.59 10.16
N ILE A 203 6.56 7.74 9.62
CA ILE A 203 5.77 8.97 9.77
C ILE A 203 5.32 9.17 11.22
N LEU A 204 4.86 8.10 11.88
CA LEU A 204 4.42 8.13 13.28
C LEU A 204 5.60 8.42 14.22
N ASP A 205 6.76 7.81 13.97
CA ASP A 205 7.98 8.06 14.75
C ASP A 205 8.51 9.48 14.56
N ALA A 206 8.43 10.01 13.34
CA ALA A 206 8.85 11.38 13.07
C ALA A 206 7.96 12.40 13.78
N GLY A 207 6.66 12.11 13.92
CA GLY A 207 5.72 12.98 14.65
C GLY A 207 5.54 14.37 14.05
N VAL A 208 5.93 14.59 12.78
CA VAL A 208 5.87 15.90 12.10
C VAL A 208 4.52 16.09 11.42
N THR A 209 4.15 15.15 10.55
CA THR A 209 2.92 15.22 9.75
C THR A 209 1.72 14.65 10.50
N ILE A 210 1.88 13.50 11.15
CA ILE A 210 0.87 12.87 11.99
C ILE A 210 1.38 12.93 13.43
N LYS A 211 0.69 13.70 14.29
CA LYS A 211 1.17 14.07 15.62
C LYS A 211 0.41 13.30 16.72
N GLY A 212 1.03 13.21 17.90
CA GLY A 212 0.39 12.69 19.11
C GLY A 212 0.46 11.19 19.31
N TRP A 213 1.04 10.45 18.36
CA TRP A 213 1.24 9.00 18.46
C TRP A 213 2.61 8.68 19.04
N ALA A 214 2.64 7.76 20.00
CA ALA A 214 3.87 7.25 20.61
C ALA A 214 3.87 5.73 20.62
N ARG A 215 5.03 5.10 20.35
CA ARG A 215 5.19 3.65 20.43
C ARG A 215 4.88 3.17 21.85
N THR A 216 4.09 2.10 21.99
CA THR A 216 3.76 1.49 23.30
C THR A 216 4.78 0.44 23.76
N LEU A 217 5.77 0.15 22.90
CA LEU A 217 6.67 -1.00 22.99
C LEU A 217 5.98 -2.37 22.85
N GLN A 218 4.66 -2.41 22.61
CA GLN A 218 3.99 -3.64 22.21
C GLN A 218 4.17 -3.87 20.70
N SER A 219 4.47 -5.11 20.34
CA SER A 219 4.58 -5.54 18.95
C SER A 219 4.42 -7.05 18.85
N PHE A 220 4.13 -7.53 17.64
CA PHE A 220 4.14 -8.95 17.33
C PHE A 220 4.43 -9.16 15.84
N LYS A 221 4.85 -10.38 15.49
CA LYS A 221 5.15 -10.73 14.10
C LYS A 221 3.86 -11.04 13.32
N VAL A 222 3.83 -10.67 12.06
CA VAL A 222 2.77 -11.02 11.11
C VAL A 222 3.39 -11.50 9.81
N TYR A 223 2.62 -12.20 8.98
CA TYR A 223 3.05 -12.49 7.62
C TYR A 223 2.57 -11.35 6.72
N PRO A 224 3.46 -10.61 6.02
CA PRO A 224 3.04 -9.54 5.13
C PRO A 224 2.36 -10.05 3.85
N ALA A 225 2.34 -11.36 3.64
CA ALA A 225 1.79 -12.02 2.46
C ALA A 225 1.20 -13.39 2.82
N ALA A 226 0.33 -13.90 1.96
CA ALA A 226 -0.25 -15.22 2.10
C ALA A 226 0.85 -16.30 2.16
N GLN A 227 0.76 -17.13 3.19
CA GLN A 227 1.51 -18.38 3.31
C GLN A 227 0.54 -19.56 3.38
N THR A 228 1.05 -20.77 3.12
CA THR A 228 0.28 -22.01 3.27
C THR A 228 -0.37 -22.08 4.65
N GLY A 229 -1.69 -22.21 4.69
CA GLY A 229 -2.47 -22.34 5.94
C GLY A 229 -2.77 -21.02 6.67
N THR A 230 -2.31 -19.88 6.17
CA THR A 230 -2.67 -18.57 6.74
C THR A 230 -4.00 -18.05 6.21
N SER A 231 -4.62 -17.16 6.98
CA SER A 231 -5.83 -16.42 6.64
C SER A 231 -5.50 -14.93 6.53
N PRO A 232 -6.11 -14.19 5.58
CA PRO A 232 -5.90 -12.75 5.48
C PRO A 232 -6.51 -12.01 6.67
N VAL A 233 -5.97 -10.84 6.98
CA VAL A 233 -6.54 -9.89 7.93
C VAL A 233 -6.75 -8.57 7.20
N CYS A 234 -7.99 -8.12 7.09
CA CYS A 234 -8.32 -6.83 6.48
C CYS A 234 -8.05 -5.67 7.44
N ARG A 235 -7.76 -4.49 6.91
CA ARG A 235 -7.71 -3.22 7.65
C ARG A 235 -8.82 -2.29 7.18
N TYR A 236 -9.72 -1.97 8.09
CA TYR A 236 -10.77 -0.97 7.89
C TYR A 236 -10.42 0.32 8.63
N TYR A 237 -10.60 1.45 7.97
CA TYR A 237 -10.66 2.75 8.62
C TYR A 237 -12.12 3.06 9.03
N ILE A 238 -12.29 3.42 10.30
CA ILE A 238 -13.54 3.85 10.92
C ILE A 238 -13.61 5.37 10.81
N PRO A 239 -14.60 5.95 10.10
CA PRO A 239 -14.69 7.39 9.88
C PRO A 239 -14.69 8.23 11.16
N PRO A 240 -14.28 9.52 11.10
CA PRO A 240 -14.09 10.34 12.29
C PRO A 240 -15.32 10.46 13.19
N ASN A 241 -16.52 10.51 12.61
CA ASN A 241 -17.77 10.61 13.37
C ASN A 241 -18.21 9.30 14.06
N LYS A 242 -17.47 8.20 13.87
CA LYS A 242 -17.76 6.88 14.43
C LYS A 242 -16.60 6.28 15.23
N GLY A 243 -15.41 6.86 15.15
CA GLY A 243 -14.27 6.39 15.92
C GLY A 243 -12.92 6.94 15.49
N ASP A 244 -12.74 7.42 14.26
CA ASP A 244 -11.43 7.88 13.76
C ASP A 244 -10.29 6.88 14.03
N SER A 245 -10.56 5.60 13.80
CA SER A 245 -9.67 4.51 14.24
C SER A 245 -9.63 3.37 13.22
N HIS A 246 -8.92 2.29 13.54
CA HIS A 246 -8.78 1.15 12.63
C HIS A 246 -9.33 -0.14 13.26
N PHE A 247 -9.96 -0.96 12.41
CA PHE A 247 -10.38 -2.31 12.74
C PHE A 247 -9.63 -3.32 11.87
N TYR A 248 -9.17 -4.41 12.49
CA TYR A 248 -8.44 -5.48 11.83
C TYR A 248 -9.23 -6.78 11.96
N GLY A 249 -9.95 -7.13 10.89
CA GLY A 249 -10.81 -8.32 10.83
C GLY A 249 -10.05 -9.54 10.33
N ARG A 250 -10.20 -10.69 11.00
CA ARG A 250 -9.53 -11.95 10.64
C ARG A 250 -10.38 -12.77 9.67
N GLY A 251 -9.75 -13.19 8.58
CA GLY A 251 -10.37 -14.00 7.55
C GLY A 251 -11.44 -13.26 6.76
N THR A 252 -11.79 -13.83 5.60
CA THR A 252 -12.75 -13.24 4.68
C THR A 252 -14.14 -13.11 5.30
N ALA A 253 -14.57 -14.09 6.11
CA ALA A 253 -15.89 -14.06 6.74
C ALA A 253 -16.11 -12.86 7.68
N GLU A 254 -15.13 -12.54 8.55
CA GLU A 254 -15.24 -11.37 9.43
C GLU A 254 -15.13 -10.08 8.62
N CYS A 255 -14.19 -10.00 7.68
CA CYS A 255 -14.02 -8.83 6.82
C CYS A 255 -15.30 -8.50 6.05
N ASP A 256 -15.90 -9.48 5.38
CA ASP A 256 -17.13 -9.30 4.61
C ASP A 256 -18.33 -8.95 5.52
N ALA A 257 -18.41 -9.55 6.71
CA ALA A 257 -19.44 -9.22 7.69
C ALA A 257 -19.30 -7.78 8.19
N THR A 258 -18.07 -7.35 8.51
CA THR A 258 -17.78 -5.97 8.95
C THR A 258 -18.14 -4.95 7.87
N GLY A 259 -17.74 -5.18 6.62
CA GLY A 259 -18.08 -4.30 5.50
C GLY A 259 -19.59 -4.18 5.28
N ARG A 260 -20.33 -5.30 5.37
CA ARG A 260 -21.80 -5.30 5.26
C ARG A 260 -22.49 -4.58 6.41
N ALA A 261 -22.03 -4.81 7.65
CA ALA A 261 -22.61 -4.20 8.84
C ALA A 261 -22.27 -2.70 8.96
N ASN A 262 -21.13 -2.28 8.39
CA ASN A 262 -20.64 -0.91 8.48
C ASN A 262 -20.27 -0.35 7.09
N PRO A 263 -21.25 -0.07 6.20
CA PRO A 263 -20.98 0.38 4.84
C PRO A 263 -20.20 1.69 4.73
N SER A 264 -20.14 2.49 5.80
CA SER A 264 -19.35 3.73 5.86
C SER A 264 -17.87 3.50 6.17
N PHE A 265 -17.47 2.31 6.61
CA PHE A 265 -16.05 2.03 6.88
C PHE A 265 -15.31 1.86 5.56
N VAL A 266 -14.10 2.37 5.49
CA VAL A 266 -13.26 2.25 4.30
C VAL A 266 -12.40 1.00 4.44
N ASN A 267 -12.58 0.01 3.57
CA ASN A 267 -11.64 -1.10 3.49
C ASN A 267 -10.36 -0.59 2.83
N GLU A 268 -9.34 -0.32 3.64
CA GLU A 268 -8.07 0.22 3.15
C GLU A 268 -7.20 -0.86 2.51
N ASP A 269 -7.28 -2.09 3.04
CA ASP A 269 -6.59 -3.25 2.52
C ASP A 269 -7.31 -4.54 2.97
N PRO A 270 -7.89 -5.34 2.07
CA PRO A 270 -8.60 -6.58 2.42
C PRO A 270 -7.67 -7.69 2.93
N GLN A 271 -6.35 -7.56 2.76
CA GLN A 271 -5.34 -8.56 3.15
C GLN A 271 -4.10 -7.89 3.76
N PHE A 272 -4.31 -6.84 4.57
CA PHE A 272 -3.26 -6.01 5.17
C PHE A 272 -2.10 -6.81 5.76
N PHE A 273 -2.38 -7.92 6.42
CA PHE A 273 -1.40 -8.95 6.74
C PHE A 273 -2.08 -10.32 6.84
N HIS A 274 -1.31 -11.36 7.10
CA HIS A 274 -1.77 -12.75 7.25
C HIS A 274 -1.33 -13.33 8.59
N VAL A 275 -2.19 -14.18 9.15
CA VAL A 275 -2.01 -14.91 10.42
C VAL A 275 -2.63 -16.29 10.29
N LEU A 276 -2.41 -17.18 11.25
CA LEU A 276 -3.22 -18.40 11.36
C LEU A 276 -4.46 -18.09 12.20
N LEU A 277 -5.57 -18.77 11.91
CA LEU A 277 -6.76 -18.69 12.75
C LEU A 277 -6.64 -19.71 13.90
N PRO A 278 -7.04 -19.35 15.13
CA PRO A 278 -7.11 -20.31 16.22
C PRO A 278 -8.16 -21.39 15.93
N SER A 279 -7.89 -22.61 16.39
CA SER A 279 -8.87 -23.69 16.40
C SER A 279 -9.43 -23.82 17.80
N ALA A 280 -10.72 -23.51 17.98
CA ALA A 280 -11.39 -23.48 19.30
C ALA A 280 -10.65 -22.64 20.37
N GLY A 281 -10.02 -21.54 19.96
CA GLY A 281 -9.23 -20.66 20.83
C GLY A 281 -7.79 -21.11 21.08
N ALA A 282 -7.32 -22.20 20.46
CA ALA A 282 -5.94 -22.66 20.56
C ALA A 282 -5.14 -22.32 19.30
N CYS A 283 -3.91 -21.83 19.49
CA CYS A 283 -3.00 -21.54 18.39
C CYS A 283 -2.14 -22.76 18.02
N PRO A 284 -1.92 -23.02 16.72
CA PRO A 284 -1.08 -24.11 16.26
C PRO A 284 0.39 -23.91 16.64
N ALA A 285 1.17 -24.99 16.62
CA ALA A 285 2.60 -24.95 16.93
C ALA A 285 3.34 -23.93 16.04
N GLY A 286 4.33 -23.24 16.62
CA GLY A 286 5.10 -22.19 15.93
C GLY A 286 4.39 -20.83 15.87
N THR A 287 3.25 -20.68 16.55
CA THR A 287 2.53 -19.41 16.65
C THR A 287 2.22 -19.04 18.10
N ILE A 288 1.95 -17.76 18.34
CA ILE A 288 1.56 -17.18 19.61
C ILE A 288 0.16 -16.56 19.50
N ALA A 289 -0.59 -16.59 20.59
CA ALA A 289 -1.91 -16.01 20.66
C ALA A 289 -1.86 -14.47 20.57
N VAL A 290 -2.74 -13.92 19.74
CA VAL A 290 -3.06 -12.50 19.70
C VAL A 290 -4.47 -12.33 20.25
N TYR A 291 -4.65 -11.33 21.10
CA TYR A 291 -5.89 -10.95 21.72
C TYR A 291 -6.38 -9.62 21.13
N ARG A 292 -7.70 -9.49 20.99
CA ARG A 292 -8.35 -8.23 20.61
C ARG A 292 -9.22 -7.76 21.76
N VAL A 293 -9.15 -6.46 22.04
CA VAL A 293 -10.07 -5.79 22.96
C VAL A 293 -10.71 -4.58 22.29
N PHE A 294 -12.00 -4.40 22.51
CA PHE A 294 -12.80 -3.27 22.02
C PHE A 294 -13.03 -2.27 23.14
N SER A 295 -12.85 -0.97 22.87
CA SER A 295 -12.97 0.08 23.87
C SER A 295 -14.35 0.22 24.49
N ASN A 296 -15.40 -0.30 23.83
CA ASN A 296 -16.79 -0.19 24.28
C ASN A 296 -17.25 1.27 24.47
N ARG A 297 -16.72 2.16 23.62
CA ARG A 297 -17.07 3.59 23.58
C ARG A 297 -17.66 3.95 22.23
N ALA A 298 -18.34 5.10 22.17
CA ALA A 298 -18.92 5.62 20.93
C ALA A 298 -17.86 6.00 19.88
N ASP A 299 -16.66 6.38 20.32
CA ASP A 299 -15.49 6.67 19.47
C ASP A 299 -14.66 5.40 19.18
N ALA A 300 -15.33 4.24 19.15
CA ALA A 300 -14.85 2.90 18.83
C ALA A 300 -13.35 2.76 18.49
N ASN A 301 -12.60 2.06 19.34
CA ASN A 301 -11.22 1.67 19.06
C ASN A 301 -10.99 0.21 19.44
N HIS A 302 -10.19 -0.50 18.64
CA HIS A 302 -9.78 -1.86 18.93
C HIS A 302 -8.27 -1.90 19.15
N ARG A 303 -7.84 -2.71 20.13
CA ARG A 303 -6.43 -2.93 20.44
C ARG A 303 -6.08 -4.40 20.25
N TYR A 304 -4.89 -4.67 19.72
CA TYR A 304 -4.41 -6.01 19.35
C TYR A 304 -3.05 -6.25 20.00
N LEU A 305 -2.94 -7.32 20.78
CA LEU A 305 -1.76 -7.54 21.62
C LEU A 305 -1.56 -9.02 21.96
N VAL A 306 -0.33 -9.41 22.27
CA VAL A 306 0.02 -10.81 22.60
C VAL A 306 0.10 -11.08 24.10
N SER A 307 0.04 -10.03 24.94
CA SER A 307 0.10 -10.15 26.39
C SER A 307 -1.28 -10.40 27.00
N ARG A 308 -1.53 -11.62 27.48
CA ARG A 308 -2.79 -11.97 28.17
C ARG A 308 -3.04 -11.08 29.39
N SER A 309 -2.01 -10.79 30.18
CA SER A 309 -2.16 -9.95 31.37
C SER A 309 -2.54 -8.51 31.02
N LEU A 310 -2.00 -7.97 29.92
CA LEU A 310 -2.38 -6.65 29.44
C LEU A 310 -3.81 -6.64 28.90
N ARG A 311 -4.26 -7.71 28.22
CA ARG A 311 -5.68 -7.87 27.84
C ARG A 311 -6.57 -7.80 29.08
N ASP A 312 -6.24 -8.55 30.12
CA ASP A 312 -7.03 -8.60 31.35
C ASP A 312 -7.05 -7.23 32.07
N GLN A 313 -5.95 -6.47 32.01
CA GLN A 313 -5.92 -5.08 32.49
C GLN A 313 -6.85 -4.16 31.69
N MET A 314 -6.91 -4.31 30.36
CA MET A 314 -7.83 -3.53 29.52
C MET A 314 -9.29 -3.90 29.82
N VAL A 315 -9.60 -5.18 30.05
CA VAL A 315 -10.92 -5.61 30.50
C VAL A 315 -11.28 -5.00 31.86
N GLY A 316 -10.33 -4.93 32.79
CA GLY A 316 -10.50 -4.21 34.05
C GLY A 316 -10.78 -2.70 33.88
N ARG A 317 -10.44 -2.13 32.72
CA ARG A 317 -10.77 -0.75 32.30
C ARG A 317 -12.08 -0.67 31.49
N ALA A 318 -12.94 -1.67 31.58
CA ALA A 318 -14.23 -1.79 30.87
C ALA A 318 -14.14 -1.98 29.34
N TRP A 319 -12.98 -2.38 28.82
CA TRP A 319 -12.87 -2.85 27.44
C TRP A 319 -13.46 -4.27 27.32
N LEU A 320 -14.00 -4.62 26.16
CA LEU A 320 -14.55 -5.96 25.89
C LEU A 320 -13.51 -6.82 25.18
N ALA A 321 -13.22 -8.01 25.72
CA ALA A 321 -12.36 -8.98 25.04
C ALA A 321 -13.14 -9.74 23.95
N GLU A 322 -12.49 -9.98 22.81
CA GLU A 322 -13.08 -10.62 21.64
C GLU A 322 -12.17 -11.73 21.11
N GLY A 323 -12.76 -12.85 20.69
CA GLY A 323 -12.03 -13.97 20.09
C GLY A 323 -12.73 -15.30 20.34
N ASP A 324 -12.01 -16.39 20.07
CA ASP A 324 -12.52 -17.75 20.21
C ASP A 324 -12.07 -18.43 21.49
N GLY A 325 -12.91 -19.37 21.95
CA GLY A 325 -12.64 -20.23 23.09
C GLY A 325 -12.59 -19.49 24.43
N PRO A 326 -12.25 -20.20 25.52
CA PRO A 326 -12.26 -19.64 26.87
C PRO A 326 -11.30 -18.47 27.08
N ASP A 327 -10.21 -18.46 26.31
CA ASP A 327 -9.18 -17.43 26.37
C ASP A 327 -9.37 -16.31 25.34
N LEU A 328 -10.47 -16.30 24.58
CA LEU A 328 -10.81 -15.24 23.61
C LEU A 328 -9.62 -14.88 22.71
N VAL A 329 -9.00 -15.89 22.11
CA VAL A 329 -7.89 -15.71 21.17
C VAL A 329 -8.48 -15.28 19.83
N VAL A 330 -8.03 -14.14 19.29
CA VAL A 330 -8.52 -13.65 18.01
C VAL A 330 -7.69 -14.21 16.85
N MET A 331 -6.37 -14.20 16.94
CA MET A 331 -5.46 -14.58 15.85
C MET A 331 -4.27 -15.35 16.39
N CYS A 332 -3.55 -16.04 15.51
CA CYS A 332 -2.31 -16.74 15.83
C CYS A 332 -1.17 -16.18 14.98
N ALA A 333 -0.31 -15.40 15.62
CA ALA A 333 0.83 -14.73 15.01
C ALA A 333 2.06 -15.65 15.00
N PRO A 334 2.96 -15.56 13.99
CA PRO A 334 4.26 -16.22 14.06
C PRO A 334 5.02 -15.88 15.36
N ALA A 335 5.68 -16.88 15.95
CA ALA A 335 6.55 -16.70 17.11
C ALA A 335 7.86 -15.94 16.77
#